data_AF-A0A2E1FZ11-F1
#
_entry.id   AF-A0A2E1FZ11-F1
#
_cell.length_a   1.000
_cell.length_b   1.000
_cell.length_c   1.000
_cell.angle_alpha   90.00
_cell.angle_beta   90.00
_cell.angle_gamma   90.00
#
_symmetry.space_group_name_H-M   'P 1'
#
loop_
_entity.id
_entity.type
_entity.pdbx_description
1 polymer ?
#
loop_
_entity_poly.entity_id
_entity_poly.type
_entity_poly.pdbx_seq_one_letter_code
_entity_poly.pdbx_strand_id
1 'polypeptide(L)'
;MTYLAAGIFCVVWVVIIASTGQPLIFIDAVSLLAVSAGAACFALAADEGQRLVRLGQGGLVTGWVAFFVGLVLIANSFPPAELSLLGKQLAVLFLGPLYGFVLFAITGLLSNSSMKSPKV
;
A
#
# COMPACT_ATOMS: atom_id res chain seq x y z
N MET A 1 -0.05 10.68 21.37
CA MET A 1 1.31 10.31 20.88
C MET A 1 1.29 9.39 19.66
N THR A 2 0.31 8.50 19.48
CA THR A 2 0.24 7.55 18.36
C THR A 2 -0.14 8.20 17.01
N TYR A 3 -1.10 9.12 16.99
CA TYR A 3 -1.39 9.94 15.79
C TYR A 3 -0.19 10.79 15.35
N LEU A 4 0.64 11.20 16.30
CA LEU A 4 1.89 11.91 16.05
C LEU A 4 2.95 10.98 15.42
N ALA A 5 3.04 9.73 15.86
CA ALA A 5 3.92 8.72 15.24
C ALA A 5 3.47 8.36 13.81
N ALA A 6 2.18 8.15 13.57
CA ALA A 6 1.64 7.93 12.22
C ALA A 6 1.85 9.16 11.32
N GLY A 7 1.64 10.36 11.86
CA GLY A 7 1.91 11.62 11.16
C GLY A 7 3.39 11.78 10.78
N ILE A 8 4.32 11.51 11.71
CA ILE A 8 5.76 11.54 11.43
C ILE A 8 6.13 10.51 10.36
N PHE A 9 5.59 9.29 10.44
CA PHE A 9 5.81 8.26 9.43
C PHE A 9 5.41 8.75 8.03
N CYS A 10 4.20 9.31 7.89
CA CYS A 10 3.74 9.88 6.61
C CYS A 10 4.64 11.02 6.13
N VAL A 11 5.01 11.96 7.00
CA VAL A 11 5.85 13.11 6.65
C VAL A 11 7.24 12.67 6.18
N VAL A 12 7.88 11.72 6.87
CA VAL A 12 9.19 11.19 6.48
C VAL A 12 9.14 10.58 5.07
N TRP A 13 8.13 9.75 4.78
CA TRP A 13 7.98 9.15 3.46
C TRP A 13 7.68 10.18 2.37
N VAL A 14 6.86 11.19 2.65
CA VAL A 14 6.60 12.29 1.71
C VAL A 14 7.89 13.05 1.39
N VAL A 15 8.71 13.36 2.40
CA VAL A 15 10.00 14.04 2.20
C VAL A 15 10.97 13.20 1.37
N ILE A 16 11.06 11.89 1.65
CA ILE A 16 11.89 10.97 0.86
C ILE A 16 11.43 10.96 -0.60
N ILE A 17 10.13 10.79 -0.86
CA ILE A 17 9.58 10.77 -2.22
C ILE A 17 9.82 12.11 -2.93
N ALA A 18 9.59 13.23 -2.26
CA ALA A 18 9.83 14.56 -2.81
C ALA A 18 11.32 14.81 -3.14
N SER A 19 12.24 14.25 -2.35
CA SER A 19 13.69 14.39 -2.56
C SER A 19 14.23 13.64 -3.79
N THR A 20 13.44 12.72 -4.37
CA THR A 20 13.84 11.98 -5.58
C THR A 20 13.81 12.82 -6.87
N GLY A 21 13.22 14.02 -6.84
CA GLY A 21 13.06 14.88 -8.02
C GLY A 21 12.02 14.40 -9.03
N GLN A 22 11.45 13.20 -8.86
CA GLN A 22 10.40 12.65 -9.71
C GLN A 22 9.28 11.97 -8.89
N PRO A 23 8.60 12.70 -7.98
CA PRO A 23 7.63 12.11 -7.04
C PRO A 23 6.45 11.39 -7.72
N LEU A 24 6.12 11.80 -8.96
CA LEU A 24 5.01 11.24 -9.74
C LEU A 24 5.22 9.76 -10.12
N ILE A 25 6.45 9.23 -10.11
CA ILE A 25 6.69 7.80 -10.40
C ILE A 25 6.13 6.88 -9.31
N PHE A 26 5.89 7.42 -8.10
CA PHE A 26 5.35 6.68 -6.97
C PHE A 26 3.82 6.77 -6.88
N ILE A 27 3.17 7.42 -7.84
CA ILE A 27 1.72 7.64 -7.86
C ILE A 27 1.13 6.95 -9.08
N ASP A 28 0.57 5.77 -8.87
CA ASP A 28 -0.26 5.07 -9.85
C ASP A 28 -1.67 4.89 -9.30
N ALA A 29 -2.63 5.59 -9.92
CA ALA A 29 -4.01 5.63 -9.46
C ALA A 29 -4.69 4.26 -9.54
N VAL A 30 -4.34 3.45 -10.55
CA VAL A 30 -4.94 2.12 -10.77
C VAL A 30 -4.49 1.16 -9.67
N SER A 31 -3.19 1.08 -9.41
CA SER A 31 -2.64 0.25 -8.33
C SER A 31 -3.16 0.71 -6.96
N LEU A 32 -3.25 2.01 -6.73
CA LEU A 32 -3.76 2.56 -5.47
C LEU A 32 -5.25 2.20 -5.27
N LEU A 33 -6.06 2.30 -6.32
CA LEU A 33 -7.47 1.90 -6.28
C LEU A 33 -7.63 0.39 -6.04
N ALA A 34 -6.85 -0.44 -6.75
CA ALA A 34 -6.92 -1.89 -6.61
C ALA A 34 -6.58 -2.34 -5.18
N VAL A 35 -5.52 -1.78 -4.60
CA VAL A 35 -5.08 -2.11 -3.24
C VAL A 35 -6.04 -1.57 -2.19
N SER A 36 -6.52 -0.33 -2.34
CA SER A 36 -7.46 0.26 -1.38
C SER A 36 -8.85 -0.39 -1.41
N ALA A 37 -9.37 -0.73 -2.59
CA ALA A 37 -10.63 -1.45 -2.72
C ALA A 37 -10.52 -2.86 -2.12
N GLY A 38 -9.42 -3.57 -2.40
CA GLY A 38 -9.14 -4.86 -1.78
C GLY A 38 -9.04 -4.77 -0.26
N ALA A 39 -8.26 -3.82 0.26
CA ALA A 39 -8.15 -3.56 1.69
C ALA A 39 -9.51 -3.27 2.34
N ALA A 40 -10.35 -2.48 1.67
CA ALA A 40 -11.70 -2.15 2.14
C ALA A 40 -12.59 -3.39 2.25
N CYS A 41 -12.54 -4.32 1.28
CA CYS A 41 -13.28 -5.58 1.37
C CYS A 41 -12.91 -6.38 2.63
N PHE A 42 -11.62 -6.45 2.97
CA PHE A 42 -11.17 -7.13 4.20
C PHE A 42 -11.63 -6.42 5.47
N ALA A 43 -11.69 -5.08 5.47
CA ALA A 43 -12.20 -4.32 6.61
C ALA A 43 -13.72 -4.45 6.77
N LEU A 44 -14.47 -4.52 5.67
CA LEU A 44 -15.92 -4.71 5.68
C LEU A 44 -16.32 -6.11 6.13
N ALA A 45 -15.51 -7.12 5.81
CA ALA A 45 -15.72 -8.50 6.24
C ALA A 45 -15.29 -8.76 7.71
N ALA A 46 -14.78 -7.75 8.41
CA ALA A 46 -14.24 -7.89 9.76
C ALA A 46 -15.25 -7.53 10.85
N ASP A 47 -15.14 -8.24 11.98
CA ASP A 47 -15.90 -7.96 13.19
C ASP A 47 -15.64 -6.55 13.74
N GLU A 48 -16.62 -6.02 14.47
CA GLU A 48 -16.52 -4.73 15.13
C GLU A 48 -15.33 -4.69 16.09
N GLY A 49 -14.49 -3.66 15.97
CA GLY A 49 -13.24 -3.51 16.73
C GLY A 49 -11.98 -4.06 16.03
N GLN A 50 -12.09 -4.92 15.01
CA GLN A 50 -10.93 -5.43 14.26
C GLN A 50 -10.77 -4.84 12.85
N ARG A 51 -11.75 -4.03 12.41
CA ARG A 51 -11.80 -3.47 11.04
C ARG A 51 -10.50 -2.77 10.61
N LEU A 52 -9.87 -2.03 11.53
CA LEU A 52 -8.66 -1.27 11.24
C LEU A 52 -7.44 -2.18 11.02
N VAL A 53 -7.28 -3.23 11.85
CA VAL A 53 -6.22 -4.24 11.69
C VAL A 53 -6.43 -5.03 10.40
N ARG A 54 -7.68 -5.41 10.12
CA ARG A 54 -8.05 -6.18 8.93
C ARG A 54 -7.92 -5.36 7.64
N LEU A 55 -8.14 -4.04 7.69
CA LEU A 55 -7.81 -3.13 6.58
C LEU A 55 -6.32 -3.22 6.23
N GLY A 56 -5.44 -3.16 7.25
CA GLY A 56 -3.99 -3.25 7.07
C GLY A 56 -3.55 -4.58 6.47
N GLN A 57 -4.02 -5.68 7.06
CA GLN A 57 -3.75 -7.03 6.57
C GLN A 57 -4.28 -7.22 5.14
N GLY A 58 -5.49 -6.73 4.87
CA GLY A 58 -6.11 -6.74 3.56
C GLY A 58 -5.26 -6.00 2.53
N GLY A 59 -4.82 -4.78 2.85
CA GLY A 59 -3.93 -3.99 1.99
C GLY A 59 -2.63 -4.73 1.65
N LEU A 60 -2.03 -5.42 2.62
CA LEU A 60 -0.80 -6.18 2.40
C LEU A 60 -1.04 -7.37 1.45
N VAL A 61 -2.11 -8.13 1.67
CA VAL A 61 -2.50 -9.25 0.79
C VAL A 61 -2.82 -8.75 -0.61
N THR A 62 -3.65 -7.71 -0.73
CA THR A 62 -4.10 -7.20 -2.04
C THR A 62 -2.98 -6.49 -2.79
N GLY A 63 -2.01 -5.88 -2.09
CA GLY A 63 -0.78 -5.35 -2.67
C GLY A 63 0.05 -6.42 -3.35
N TRP A 64 0.22 -7.58 -2.70
CA TRP A 64 0.91 -8.72 -3.32
C TRP A 64 0.12 -9.36 -4.45
N VAL A 65 -1.20 -9.46 -4.32
CA VAL A 65 -2.04 -9.95 -5.42
C VAL A 65 -1.91 -9.05 -6.66
N ALA A 66 -1.97 -7.72 -6.48
CA ALA A 66 -1.78 -6.76 -7.57
C ALA A 66 -0.41 -6.92 -8.23
N PHE A 67 0.65 -7.15 -7.44
CA PHE A 67 1.99 -7.45 -7.96
C PHE A 67 2.00 -8.70 -8.83
N PHE A 68 1.44 -9.82 -8.37
CA PHE A 68 1.44 -11.05 -9.16
C PHE A 68 0.60 -10.93 -10.43
N VAL A 69 -0.54 -10.25 -10.38
CA VAL A 69 -1.38 -9.97 -11.55
C VAL A 69 -0.61 -9.13 -12.57
N GLY A 70 0.05 -8.06 -12.13
CA GLY A 70 0.87 -7.23 -13.02
C GLY A 70 2.05 -8.00 -13.63
N LEU A 71 2.66 -8.92 -12.86
CA LEU A 71 3.80 -9.71 -13.32
C LEU A 71 3.38 -10.68 -14.44
N VAL A 72 2.21 -11.30 -14.29
CA VAL A 72 1.60 -12.15 -15.33
C VAL A 72 1.29 -11.32 -16.59
N LEU A 73 0.76 -10.11 -16.43
CA LEU A 73 0.43 -9.23 -17.57
C LEU A 73 1.69 -8.80 -18.35
N ILE A 74 2.75 -8.40 -17.64
CA ILE A 74 4.04 -8.08 -18.27
C ILE A 74 4.60 -9.32 -18.96
N ALA A 75 4.67 -10.47 -18.28
CA ALA A 75 5.22 -11.69 -18.86
C ALA A 75 4.47 -12.17 -20.12
N ASN A 76 3.16 -11.94 -20.20
CA ASN A 76 2.34 -12.34 -21.34
C ASN A 76 2.40 -11.35 -22.51
N SER A 77 2.50 -10.05 -22.22
CA SER A 77 2.21 -8.99 -23.21
C SER A 77 3.45 -8.24 -23.69
N PHE A 78 4.63 -8.48 -23.11
CA PHE A 78 5.79 -7.63 -23.33
C PHE A 78 6.61 -8.04 -24.57
N PRO A 79 6.67 -7.20 -25.63
CA PRO A 79 7.45 -7.50 -26.82
C PRO A 79 8.96 -7.37 -26.52
N PRO A 80 9.83 -8.24 -27.08
CA PRO A 80 11.28 -8.14 -26.88
C PRO A 80 11.88 -6.79 -27.34
N ALA A 81 11.24 -6.14 -28.31
CA ALA A 81 11.66 -4.86 -28.87
C ALA A 81 11.52 -3.68 -27.89
N GLU A 82 10.76 -3.84 -26.80
CA GLU A 82 10.45 -2.76 -25.85
C GLU A 82 11.19 -2.89 -24.52
N LEU A 83 12.26 -3.69 -24.43
CA LEU A 83 13.01 -3.96 -23.19
C LEU A 83 13.41 -2.70 -22.39
N SER A 84 13.57 -1.56 -23.07
CA SER A 84 13.83 -0.25 -22.46
C SER A 84 12.70 0.28 -21.57
N LEU A 85 11.46 -0.18 -21.77
CA LEU A 85 10.28 0.18 -20.99
C LEU A 85 10.05 -0.75 -19.78
N LEU A 86 10.75 -1.89 -19.74
CA LEU A 86 10.56 -2.91 -18.70
C LEU A 86 10.87 -2.36 -17.31
N GLY A 87 11.91 -1.53 -17.19
CA GLY A 87 12.27 -0.89 -15.91
C GLY A 87 11.16 -0.01 -15.35
N LYS A 88 10.44 0.73 -16.20
CA LYS A 88 9.31 1.58 -15.76
C LYS A 88 8.13 0.74 -15.32
N GLN A 89 7.79 -0.33 -16.06
CA GLN A 89 6.70 -1.23 -15.70
C GLN A 89 6.99 -2.00 -14.41
N LEU A 90 8.23 -2.44 -14.21
CA LEU A 90 8.66 -3.05 -12.95
C LEU A 90 8.55 -2.05 -11.79
N ALA A 91 8.91 -0.78 -11.99
CA ALA A 91 8.75 0.24 -10.95
C ALA A 91 7.26 0.39 -10.53
N VAL A 92 6.35 0.45 -11.51
CA VAL A 92 4.89 0.49 -11.26
C VAL A 92 4.40 -0.79 -10.58
N LEU A 93 4.94 -1.95 -10.98
CA LEU A 93 4.60 -3.24 -10.39
C LEU A 93 4.81 -3.28 -8.86
N PHE A 94 5.91 -2.68 -8.39
CA PHE A 94 6.25 -2.61 -6.97
C PHE A 94 5.40 -1.59 -6.18
N LEU A 95 4.63 -0.72 -6.85
CA LEU A 95 3.73 0.21 -6.16
C LEU A 95 2.59 -0.51 -5.44
N GLY A 96 2.09 -1.62 -5.99
CA GLY A 96 1.05 -2.43 -5.35
C GLY A 96 1.45 -2.89 -3.93
N PRO A 97 2.56 -3.63 -3.78
CA PRO A 97 3.10 -4.00 -2.47
C PRO A 97 3.44 -2.78 -1.61
N LEU A 98 4.04 -1.74 -2.19
CA LEU A 98 4.40 -0.51 -1.46
C LEU A 98 3.16 0.11 -0.78
N TYR A 99 2.07 0.29 -1.51
CA TYR A 99 0.82 0.83 -0.96
C TYR A 99 0.21 -0.10 0.08
N GLY A 100 0.28 -1.41 -0.13
CA GLY A 100 -0.17 -2.41 0.83
C GLY A 100 0.58 -2.35 2.16
N PHE A 101 1.92 -2.24 2.10
CA PHE A 101 2.77 -2.06 3.28
C PHE A 101 2.51 -0.73 4.00
N VAL A 102 2.29 0.36 3.26
CA VAL A 102 1.95 1.66 3.85
C VAL A 102 0.62 1.58 4.62
N LEU A 103 -0.42 0.97 4.02
CA LEU A 103 -1.69 0.75 4.72
C LEU A 103 -1.51 -0.12 5.97
N PHE A 104 -0.75 -1.21 5.87
CA PHE A 104 -0.45 -2.08 7.02
C PHE A 104 0.28 -1.34 8.15
N ALA A 105 1.31 -0.56 7.82
CA ALA A 105 2.09 0.19 8.80
C ALA A 105 1.23 1.25 9.50
N ILE A 106 0.47 2.05 8.75
CA ILE A 106 -0.39 3.10 9.30
C ILE A 106 -1.48 2.49 10.18
N THR A 107 -2.19 1.47 9.68
CA THR A 107 -3.26 0.82 10.44
C THR A 107 -2.74 0.11 11.69
N GLY A 108 -1.56 -0.49 11.65
CA GLY A 108 -0.89 -1.07 12.80
C GLY A 108 -0.54 -0.02 13.86
N LEU A 109 0.03 1.12 13.45
CA LEU A 109 0.34 2.25 14.34
C LEU A 109 -0.93 2.84 14.99
N LEU A 110 -2.02 2.92 14.23
CA LEU A 110 -3.32 3.40 14.71
C LEU A 110 -4.00 2.38 15.63
N SER A 111 -3.96 1.09 15.30
CA SER A 111 -4.60 0.03 16.09
C SER A 111 -3.92 -0.17 17.45
N ASN A 112 -2.59 -0.03 17.54
CA ASN A 112 -1.87 -0.09 18.82
C ASN A 112 -2.29 1.01 19.80
N SER A 113 -3.02 2.04 19.34
CA SER A 113 -3.61 3.07 20.19
C SER A 113 -4.98 2.69 20.77
N SER A 114 -5.74 1.81 20.09
CA SER A 114 -7.09 1.42 20.50
C SER A 114 -7.09 0.46 21.69
N MET A 115 -6.03 -0.34 21.88
CA MET A 115 -5.90 -1.27 23.01
C MET A 115 -5.43 -0.61 24.33
N LYS A 116 -5.09 0.69 24.32
CA LYS A 116 -4.64 1.44 25.52
C LYS A 116 -5.71 2.34 26.13
N SER A 117 -6.99 2.21 25.75
CA SER A 117 -8.06 2.87 26.50
C SER A 117 -8.24 2.13 27.84
N PRO A 118 -8.02 2.79 29.00
CA PRO A 118 -8.35 2.20 30.28
C PRO A 118 -9.86 1.98 30.30
N LYS A 119 -10.29 0.74 30.58
CA LYS A 119 -11.66 0.52 31.03
C LYS A 119 -11.82 1.34 32.31
N VAL A 120 -12.59 2.42 32.22
CA VAL A 120 -13.09 3.18 33.37
C VAL A 120 -14.07 2.29 34.12
#